data_AF-A0A959Z4L5-F1
#
_entry.id   AF-A0A959Z4L5-F1
#
_cell.length_a   1.000
_cell.length_b   1.000
_cell.length_c   1.000
_cell.angle_alpha   90.00
_cell.angle_beta   90.00
_cell.angle_gamma   90.00
#
_symmetry.space_group_name_H-M   'P 1'
#
loop_
_entity.id
_entity.type
_entity.pdbx_description
1 polymer ?
#
loop_
_entity_poly.entity_id
_entity_poly.type
_entity_poly.pdbx_seq_one_letter_code
_entity_poly.pdbx_strand_id
1 'polypeptide(L)'
;GLFKKVVIADTCAQYVNLVYADPEAHAGSTLLLATVLFAFQIYGDFSGYSDIAIGTARLLGFDLMRNFAYPYFSRDIGEFWRRWHISLSTWFRDYLYIPLGGSRGSRAMQVRNALLVFTVSGFWHGANWTFLAWGLLNGLYFVPLVLARGRGSGSTIVAEGRPFPSGTELRGMATTFLLTVLAWVAFRADSLGDALTIYGTMASSSLFEFPLVR
;
A
#
# COMPACT_ATOMS: atom_id res chain seq x y z
N GLY A 1 -9.55 15.15 -7.22
CA GLY A 1 -8.27 15.36 -7.92
C GLY A 1 -7.41 16.43 -7.29
N LEU A 2 -7.53 17.68 -7.73
CA LEU A 2 -6.59 18.76 -7.44
C LEU A 2 -6.25 18.95 -5.95
N PHE A 3 -7.27 19.02 -5.08
CA PHE A 3 -7.07 19.18 -3.63
C PHE A 3 -6.23 18.05 -3.01
N LYS A 4 -6.51 16.78 -3.36
CA LYS A 4 -5.74 15.63 -2.85
C LYS A 4 -4.26 15.71 -3.23
N LYS A 5 -3.96 16.18 -4.43
CA LYS A 5 -2.58 16.31 -4.92
C LYS A 5 -1.89 17.53 -4.29
N VAL A 6 -2.43 18.73 -4.53
CA VAL A 6 -1.76 19.99 -4.20
C VAL A 6 -1.81 20.33 -2.72
N VAL A 7 -2.89 19.98 -2.01
CA VAL A 7 -3.03 20.34 -0.60
C VAL A 7 -2.57 19.21 0.31
N ILE A 8 -3.04 17.99 0.07
CA ILE A 8 -2.72 16.86 0.96
C ILE A 8 -1.34 16.29 0.63
N ALA A 9 -1.13 15.85 -0.61
CA ALA A 9 0.10 15.13 -0.95
C ALA A 9 1.34 16.02 -0.85
N ASP A 10 1.31 17.23 -1.43
CA ASP A 10 2.46 18.13 -1.40
C ASP A 10 2.83 18.58 0.03
N THR A 11 1.84 18.78 0.91
CA THR A 11 2.09 19.08 2.34
C THR A 11 2.73 17.90 3.06
N CYS A 12 2.22 16.68 2.87
CA CYS A 12 2.84 15.48 3.43
C CYS A 12 4.26 15.28 2.91
N ALA A 13 4.50 15.56 1.61
CA ALA A 13 5.78 15.36 0.96
C ALA A 13 6.91 16.17 1.60
N GLN A 14 6.64 17.39 2.08
CA GLN A 14 7.65 18.23 2.73
C GLN A 14 8.27 17.52 3.94
N TYR A 15 7.42 16.98 4.83
CA TYR A 15 7.86 16.28 6.03
C TYR A 15 8.47 14.92 5.72
N VAL A 16 7.88 14.18 4.77
CA VAL A 16 8.41 12.87 4.35
C VAL A 16 9.80 13.02 3.77
N ASN A 17 10.02 14.00 2.88
CA ASN A 17 11.31 14.20 2.25
C ASN A 17 12.38 14.63 3.24
N LEU A 18 12.02 15.46 4.22
CA LEU A 18 12.94 15.85 5.27
C LEU A 18 13.40 14.64 6.09
N VAL A 19 12.45 13.82 6.56
CA VAL A 19 12.77 12.68 7.45
C VAL A 19 13.48 11.54 6.70
N TYR A 20 13.09 11.27 5.45
CA TYR A 20 13.71 10.19 4.65
C TYR A 20 15.06 10.58 4.05
N ALA A 21 15.45 11.86 4.06
CA ALA A 21 16.76 12.29 3.60
C ALA A 21 17.89 11.96 4.60
N ASP A 22 17.57 11.87 5.90
CA ASP A 22 18.51 11.49 6.96
C ASP A 22 17.82 10.62 8.03
N PRO A 23 17.47 9.37 7.71
CA PRO A 23 16.69 8.52 8.60
C PRO A 23 17.44 8.15 9.90
N GLU A 24 18.77 8.22 9.92
CA GLU A 24 19.59 7.92 11.10
C GLU A 24 19.48 9.01 12.18
N ALA A 25 19.17 10.24 11.79
CA ALA A 25 19.01 11.36 12.71
C ALA A 25 17.66 11.39 13.45
N HIS A 26 16.75 10.46 13.16
CA HIS A 26 15.38 10.49 13.65
C HIS A 26 15.01 9.29 14.53
N ALA A 27 14.25 9.57 15.58
CA ALA A 27 13.67 8.56 16.46
C ALA A 27 12.65 7.68 15.70
N GLY A 28 12.43 6.45 16.20
CA GLY A 28 11.49 5.49 15.61
C GLY A 28 10.07 6.02 15.47
N SER A 29 9.62 6.86 16.41
CA SER A 29 8.30 7.50 16.35
C SER A 29 8.19 8.53 15.20
N THR A 30 9.23 9.34 14.99
CA THR A 30 9.31 10.29 13.87
C THR A 30 9.32 9.54 12.54
N LEU A 31 10.11 8.46 12.43
CA LEU A 31 10.15 7.63 11.23
C LEU A 31 8.77 7.01 10.94
N LEU A 32 8.10 6.45 11.96
CA LEU A 32 6.76 5.86 11.79
C LEU A 32 5.74 6.91 11.34
N LEU A 33 5.76 8.09 11.97
CA LEU A 33 4.89 9.20 11.58
C LEU A 33 5.16 9.63 10.14
N ALA A 34 6.44 9.76 9.73
CA ALA A 34 6.81 10.08 8.36
C ALA A 34 6.33 9.02 7.38
N THR A 35 6.42 7.72 7.70
CA THR A 35 5.90 6.66 6.82
C THR A 35 4.37 6.68 6.73
N VAL A 36 3.66 7.01 7.83
CA VAL A 36 2.21 7.24 7.80
C VAL A 36 1.87 8.43 6.90
N LEU A 37 2.60 9.55 7.01
CA LEU A 37 2.46 10.70 6.12
C LEU A 37 2.77 10.33 4.67
N PHE A 38 3.76 9.48 4.43
CA PHE A 38 4.07 8.97 3.09
C PHE A 38 2.92 8.14 2.52
N ALA A 39 2.22 7.34 3.33
CA ALA A 39 1.00 6.66 2.89
C ALA A 39 -0.05 7.67 2.38
N PHE A 40 -0.30 8.75 3.13
CA PHE A 40 -1.20 9.81 2.67
C PHE A 40 -0.67 10.57 1.45
N GLN A 41 0.63 10.80 1.37
CA GLN A 41 1.29 11.43 0.22
C GLN A 41 1.08 10.60 -1.05
N ILE A 42 1.52 9.34 -1.06
CA ILE A 42 1.45 8.48 -2.24
C ILE A 42 0.00 8.25 -2.67
N TYR A 43 -0.93 8.08 -1.72
CA TYR A 43 -2.35 8.00 -2.04
C TYR A 43 -2.91 9.29 -2.62
N GLY A 44 -2.64 10.43 -1.98
CA GLY A 44 -3.12 11.75 -2.38
C GLY A 44 -2.61 12.14 -3.77
N ASP A 45 -1.35 11.84 -4.06
CA ASP A 45 -0.72 12.11 -5.35
C ASP A 45 -1.29 11.21 -6.45
N PHE A 46 -1.29 9.88 -6.22
CA PHE A 46 -1.72 8.92 -7.24
C PHE A 46 -3.23 8.98 -7.51
N SER A 47 -4.03 9.02 -6.44
CA SER A 47 -5.48 9.17 -6.57
C SER A 47 -5.84 10.57 -7.07
N GLY A 48 -5.06 11.60 -6.70
CA GLY A 48 -5.24 12.96 -7.16
C GLY A 48 -5.10 13.09 -8.67
N TYR A 49 -3.99 12.60 -9.26
CA TYR A 49 -3.82 12.63 -10.71
C TYR A 49 -4.81 11.72 -11.43
N SER A 50 -5.12 10.54 -10.87
CA SER A 50 -6.07 9.60 -11.48
C SER A 50 -7.46 10.23 -11.62
N ASP A 51 -7.94 10.95 -10.59
CA ASP A 51 -9.21 11.67 -10.67
C ASP A 51 -9.20 12.79 -11.72
N ILE A 52 -8.08 13.51 -11.84
CA ILE A 52 -7.92 14.57 -12.85
C ILE A 52 -8.00 13.94 -14.24
N ALA A 53 -7.29 12.82 -14.47
CA ALA A 53 -7.33 12.08 -15.72
C ALA A 53 -8.75 11.59 -16.07
N ILE A 54 -9.48 11.01 -15.10
CA ILE A 54 -10.88 10.59 -15.30
C ILE A 54 -11.77 11.79 -15.63
N GLY A 55 -11.62 12.92 -14.93
CA GLY A 55 -12.35 14.14 -15.20
C GLY A 55 -12.11 14.67 -16.61
N THR A 56 -10.85 14.77 -17.03
CA THR A 56 -10.47 15.20 -18.38
C THR A 56 -10.96 14.24 -19.45
N ALA A 57 -10.85 12.92 -19.23
CA ALA A 57 -11.33 11.92 -20.18
C ALA A 57 -12.84 12.03 -20.44
N ARG A 58 -13.63 12.32 -19.41
CA ARG A 58 -15.07 12.57 -19.55
C ARG A 58 -15.39 13.79 -20.40
N LEU A 59 -14.58 14.85 -20.33
CA LEU A 59 -14.72 16.01 -21.22
C LEU A 59 -14.49 15.65 -22.68
N LEU A 60 -13.69 14.61 -22.94
CA LEU A 60 -13.37 14.10 -24.27
C LEU A 60 -14.28 12.93 -24.71
N GLY A 61 -15.30 12.58 -23.91
CA GLY A 61 -16.24 11.50 -24.23
C GLY A 61 -15.73 10.08 -23.93
N PHE A 62 -14.66 9.93 -23.13
CA PHE A 62 -14.12 8.64 -22.72
C PHE A 62 -14.46 8.31 -21.26
N ASP A 63 -14.90 7.09 -21.01
CA ASP A 63 -15.09 6.55 -19.67
C ASP A 63 -13.89 5.72 -19.22
N LEU A 64 -13.03 6.31 -18.38
CA LEU A 64 -11.91 5.61 -17.77
C LEU A 64 -12.31 4.92 -16.46
N MET A 65 -11.67 3.79 -16.18
CA MET A 65 -11.85 3.06 -14.92
C MET A 65 -11.28 3.83 -13.72
N ARG A 66 -11.89 3.65 -12.55
CA ARG A 66 -11.36 4.20 -11.29
C ARG A 66 -10.15 3.41 -10.82
N ASN A 67 -9.12 4.10 -10.35
CA ASN A 67 -7.92 3.48 -9.80
C ASN A 67 -7.92 3.27 -8.29
N PHE A 68 -8.72 4.02 -7.55
CA PHE A 68 -8.71 3.95 -6.09
C PHE A 68 -10.12 3.97 -5.51
N ALA A 69 -10.36 3.15 -4.50
CA ALA A 69 -11.65 3.03 -3.82
C ALA A 69 -11.45 2.88 -2.30
N TYR A 70 -11.06 3.97 -1.63
CA TYR A 70 -10.85 4.03 -0.18
C TYR A 70 -9.97 2.87 0.37
N PRO A 71 -8.74 2.68 -0.17
CA PRO A 71 -7.93 1.50 0.11
C PRO A 71 -7.54 1.36 1.59
N TYR A 72 -7.37 2.46 2.34
CA TYR A 72 -7.00 2.41 3.75
C TYR A 72 -8.13 2.00 4.70
N PHE A 73 -9.35 1.81 4.18
CA PHE A 73 -10.47 1.22 4.91
C PHE A 73 -10.62 -0.29 4.66
N SER A 74 -9.61 -0.92 4.07
CA SER A 74 -9.59 -2.36 3.79
C SER A 74 -9.36 -3.17 5.05
N ARG A 75 -10.10 -4.26 5.25
CA ARG A 75 -10.04 -5.12 6.44
C ARG A 75 -9.01 -6.24 6.33
N ASP A 76 -8.51 -6.48 5.11
CA ASP A 76 -7.38 -7.36 4.83
C ASP A 76 -6.60 -6.88 3.60
N ILE A 77 -5.41 -7.45 3.41
CA ILE A 77 -4.51 -7.10 2.30
C ILE A 77 -5.11 -7.40 0.92
N GLY A 78 -5.99 -8.40 0.80
CA GLY A 78 -6.66 -8.71 -0.45
C GLY A 78 -7.69 -7.64 -0.81
N GLU A 79 -8.45 -7.14 0.17
CA GLU A 79 -9.33 -5.99 0.01
C GLU A 79 -8.54 -4.72 -0.36
N PHE A 80 -7.36 -4.51 0.24
CA PHE A 80 -6.47 -3.39 -0.08
C PHE A 80 -6.07 -3.39 -1.56
N TRP A 81 -5.54 -4.50 -2.08
CA TRP A 81 -5.12 -4.61 -3.48
C TRP A 81 -6.26 -4.61 -4.50
N ARG A 82 -7.50 -4.89 -4.08
CA ARG A 82 -8.70 -4.66 -4.92
C ARG A 82 -9.13 -3.20 -4.98
N ARG A 83 -8.61 -2.34 -4.09
CA ARG A 83 -8.99 -0.92 -3.94
C ARG A 83 -7.83 0.04 -4.22
N TRP A 84 -6.61 -0.47 -4.36
CA TRP A 84 -5.40 0.27 -4.65
C TRP A 84 -4.97 0.03 -6.09
N HIS A 85 -4.72 1.10 -6.85
CA HIS A 85 -4.24 1.04 -8.25
C HIS A 85 -4.97 -0.01 -9.11
N ILE A 86 -6.30 0.06 -9.10
CA ILE A 86 -7.21 -1.00 -9.61
C ILE A 86 -6.91 -1.38 -11.06
N SER A 87 -6.56 -0.42 -11.94
CA SER A 87 -6.21 -0.75 -13.33
C SER A 87 -4.96 -1.65 -13.40
N LEU A 88 -3.90 -1.31 -12.68
CA LEU A 88 -2.65 -2.06 -12.64
C LEU A 88 -2.83 -3.42 -11.97
N SER A 89 -3.51 -3.46 -10.82
CA SER A 89 -3.79 -4.73 -10.13
C SER A 89 -4.67 -5.65 -10.98
N THR A 90 -5.61 -5.10 -11.75
CA THR A 90 -6.42 -5.86 -12.72
C THR A 90 -5.55 -6.38 -13.86
N TRP A 91 -4.65 -5.55 -14.40
CA TRP A 91 -3.73 -5.97 -15.45
C TRP A 91 -2.82 -7.13 -15.00
N PHE A 92 -2.19 -7.02 -13.82
CA PHE A 92 -1.39 -8.11 -13.26
C PHE A 92 -2.20 -9.38 -13.01
N ARG A 93 -3.46 -9.24 -12.55
CA ARG A 93 -4.35 -10.39 -12.37
C ARG A 93 -4.60 -11.09 -13.70
N ASP A 94 -5.01 -10.34 -14.72
CA ASP A 94 -5.52 -10.91 -15.97
C ASP A 94 -4.41 -11.38 -16.90
N TYR A 95 -3.26 -10.70 -16.91
CA TYR A 95 -2.15 -10.96 -17.83
C TYR A 95 -0.96 -11.69 -17.20
N LEU A 96 -0.91 -11.84 -15.87
CA LEU A 96 0.16 -12.59 -15.21
C LEU A 96 -0.39 -13.67 -14.26
N TYR A 97 -1.22 -13.30 -13.29
CA TYR A 97 -1.71 -14.25 -12.28
C TYR A 97 -2.54 -15.38 -12.88
N ILE A 98 -3.56 -15.07 -13.68
CA ILE A 98 -4.46 -16.06 -14.31
C ILE A 98 -3.69 -16.98 -15.29
N PRO A 99 -2.82 -16.46 -16.18
CA PRO A 99 -1.96 -17.28 -17.04
C PRO A 99 -1.04 -18.24 -16.27
N LEU A 100 -0.52 -17.84 -15.10
CA LEU A 100 0.29 -18.71 -14.22
C LEU A 100 -0.54 -19.81 -13.51
N GLY A 101 -1.86 -19.85 -13.74
CA GLY A 101 -2.81 -20.80 -13.16
C GLY A 101 -3.76 -20.15 -12.15
N GLY A 102 -3.53 -18.90 -11.76
CA GLY A 102 -4.35 -18.15 -10.82
C GLY A 102 -4.49 -18.88 -9.48
N SER A 103 -5.74 -18.99 -9.00
CA SER A 103 -6.09 -19.71 -7.77
C SER A 103 -6.43 -21.20 -8.02
N ARG A 104 -5.98 -21.78 -9.14
CA ARG A 104 -6.13 -23.22 -9.45
C ARG A 104 -4.91 -24.00 -8.96
N GLY A 105 -5.09 -25.31 -8.77
CA GLY A 105 -4.01 -26.22 -8.36
C GLY A 105 -3.71 -26.22 -6.85
N SER A 106 -2.52 -26.71 -6.49
CA SER A 106 -2.11 -26.89 -5.09
C SER A 106 -1.89 -25.55 -4.37
N ARG A 107 -1.94 -25.54 -3.03
CA ARG A 107 -1.70 -24.33 -2.23
C ARG A 107 -0.31 -23.73 -2.48
N ALA A 108 0.70 -24.59 -2.60
CA ALA A 108 2.06 -24.18 -2.91
C ALA A 108 2.14 -23.46 -4.27
N MET A 109 1.39 -23.93 -5.27
CA MET A 109 1.32 -23.27 -6.58
C MET A 109 0.65 -21.89 -6.48
N GLN A 110 -0.44 -21.77 -5.72
CA GLN A 110 -1.12 -20.48 -5.52
C GLN A 110 -0.25 -19.46 -4.77
N VAL A 111 0.46 -19.90 -3.73
CA VAL A 111 1.43 -19.08 -2.99
C VAL A 111 2.57 -18.63 -3.90
N ARG A 112 3.17 -19.56 -4.65
CA ARG A 112 4.20 -19.23 -5.65
C ARG A 112 3.68 -18.21 -6.65
N ASN A 113 2.49 -18.40 -7.21
CA ASN A 113 1.90 -17.48 -8.18
C ASN A 113 1.68 -16.08 -7.59
N ALA A 114 1.20 -15.98 -6.35
CA ALA A 114 1.04 -14.70 -5.67
C ALA A 114 2.40 -14.00 -5.45
N LEU A 115 3.40 -14.72 -4.93
CA LEU A 115 4.75 -14.19 -4.74
C LEU A 115 5.37 -13.71 -6.06
N LEU A 116 5.22 -14.49 -7.15
CA LEU A 116 5.72 -14.11 -8.47
C LEU A 116 5.07 -12.82 -8.97
N VAL A 117 3.74 -12.70 -8.86
CA VAL A 117 3.03 -11.50 -9.30
C VAL A 117 3.49 -10.26 -8.54
N PHE A 118 3.63 -10.35 -7.21
CA PHE A 118 4.10 -9.23 -6.43
C PHE A 118 5.58 -8.88 -6.67
N THR A 119 6.45 -9.87 -6.85
CA THR A 119 7.85 -9.64 -7.24
C THR A 119 7.97 -8.94 -8.59
N VAL A 120 7.22 -9.40 -9.60
CA VAL A 120 7.19 -8.74 -10.92
C VAL A 120 6.58 -7.34 -10.81
N SER A 121 5.60 -7.13 -9.94
CA SER A 121 5.07 -5.78 -9.67
C SER A 121 6.11 -4.84 -9.05
N GLY A 122 6.99 -5.36 -8.18
CA GLY A 122 8.14 -4.62 -7.65
C GLY A 122 9.08 -4.18 -8.78
N PHE A 123 9.48 -5.10 -9.67
CA PHE A 123 10.31 -4.76 -10.82
C PHE A 123 9.65 -3.76 -11.78
N TRP A 124 8.32 -3.78 -11.91
CA TRP A 124 7.60 -2.80 -12.71
C TRP A 124 7.74 -1.37 -12.17
N HIS A 125 7.89 -1.20 -10.85
CA HIS A 125 8.07 0.11 -10.23
C HIS A 125 9.48 0.69 -10.40
N GLY A 126 10.51 -0.15 -10.53
CA GLY A 126 11.87 0.30 -10.81
C GLY A 126 12.94 -0.77 -10.59
N ALA A 127 14.18 -0.41 -10.93
CA ALA A 127 15.33 -1.32 -10.85
C ALA A 127 16.03 -1.33 -9.46
N ASN A 128 15.59 -0.50 -8.51
CA ASN A 128 16.14 -0.49 -7.16
C ASN A 128 15.69 -1.76 -6.40
N TRP A 129 16.61 -2.36 -5.64
CA TRP A 129 16.35 -3.52 -4.79
C TRP A 129 15.26 -3.28 -3.74
N THR A 130 15.05 -2.03 -3.35
CA THR A 130 13.97 -1.61 -2.44
C THR A 130 12.58 -1.98 -2.98
N PHE A 131 12.34 -1.82 -4.29
CA PHE A 131 11.09 -2.25 -4.92
C PHE A 131 10.89 -3.76 -4.96
N LEU A 132 11.98 -4.53 -5.11
CA LEU A 132 11.92 -5.99 -4.99
C LEU A 132 11.53 -6.40 -3.56
N ALA A 133 12.14 -5.77 -2.55
CA ALA A 133 11.80 -6.01 -1.15
C ALA A 133 10.32 -5.63 -0.87
N TRP A 134 9.86 -4.49 -1.36
CA TRP A 134 8.45 -4.09 -1.28
C TRP A 134 7.50 -5.11 -1.92
N GLY A 135 7.83 -5.62 -3.11
CA GLY A 135 7.05 -6.65 -3.79
C GLY A 135 6.99 -7.93 -2.94
N LEU A 136 8.13 -8.42 -2.49
CA LEU A 136 8.21 -9.62 -1.64
C LEU A 136 7.43 -9.46 -0.33
N LEU A 137 7.52 -8.31 0.35
CA LEU A 137 6.75 -8.03 1.57
C LEU A 137 5.24 -8.13 1.33
N ASN A 138 4.74 -7.49 0.27
CA ASN A 138 3.31 -7.57 -0.06
C ASN A 138 2.88 -8.98 -0.46
N GLY A 139 3.73 -9.70 -1.20
CA GLY A 139 3.52 -11.11 -1.50
C GLY A 139 3.39 -11.97 -0.24
N LEU A 140 4.29 -11.76 0.73
CA LEU A 140 4.25 -12.45 2.03
C LEU A 140 3.00 -12.11 2.82
N TYR A 141 2.57 -10.85 2.86
CA TYR A 141 1.32 -10.44 3.53
C TYR A 141 0.09 -11.10 2.90
N PHE A 142 0.14 -11.43 1.62
CA PHE A 142 -0.94 -12.11 0.90
C PHE A 142 -0.99 -13.63 1.18
N VAL A 143 0.12 -14.26 1.60
CA VAL A 143 0.18 -15.72 1.81
C VAL A 143 -0.84 -16.24 2.82
N PRO A 144 -1.01 -15.64 4.02
CA PRO A 144 -2.02 -16.11 4.98
C PRO A 144 -3.43 -16.15 4.37
N LEU A 145 -3.78 -15.17 3.53
CA LEU A 145 -5.07 -15.12 2.86
C LEU A 145 -5.25 -16.30 1.89
N VAL A 146 -4.22 -16.62 1.10
CA VAL A 146 -4.21 -17.78 0.19
C VAL A 146 -4.36 -19.09 0.97
N LEU A 147 -3.66 -19.23 2.10
CA LEU A 147 -3.69 -20.45 2.92
C LEU A 147 -5.02 -20.64 3.65
N ALA A 148 -5.65 -19.55 4.11
CA ALA A 148 -6.92 -19.60 4.84
C ALA A 148 -8.13 -19.97 3.97
N ARG A 149 -7.97 -20.14 2.65
CA ARG A 149 -9.07 -20.29 1.65
C ARG A 149 -10.10 -19.15 1.71
N GLY A 150 -9.77 -18.06 2.39
CA GLY A 150 -10.64 -16.91 2.49
C GLY A 150 -10.68 -16.22 1.14
N ARG A 151 -11.88 -16.09 0.56
CA ARG A 151 -12.15 -14.83 -0.15
C ARG A 151 -11.96 -13.78 0.93
N GLY A 152 -10.95 -12.91 0.82
CA GLY A 152 -10.77 -11.80 1.77
C GLY A 152 -12.10 -11.11 2.01
N SER A 153 -12.21 -10.39 3.12
CA SER A 153 -13.38 -9.63 3.54
C SER A 153 -14.18 -9.18 2.32
N GLY A 154 -15.40 -9.73 2.21
CA GLY A 154 -16.18 -9.73 0.97
C GLY A 154 -16.40 -8.32 0.43
N SER A 155 -17.04 -8.20 -0.73
CA SER A 155 -17.37 -6.89 -1.33
C SER A 155 -18.34 -6.04 -0.50
N THR A 156 -18.69 -6.47 0.71
CA THR A 156 -19.51 -5.72 1.65
C THR A 156 -18.81 -4.44 2.06
N ILE A 157 -19.57 -3.36 2.15
CA ILE A 157 -19.08 -2.10 2.68
C ILE A 157 -18.71 -2.27 4.16
N VAL A 158 -17.69 -1.55 4.63
CA VAL A 158 -17.39 -1.49 6.06
C VAL A 158 -18.61 -0.94 6.79
N ALA A 159 -18.96 -1.52 7.94
CA ALA A 159 -20.12 -1.13 8.74
C ALA A 159 -21.47 -1.32 8.01
N GLU A 160 -21.59 -2.31 7.11
CA GLU A 160 -22.86 -2.58 6.43
C GLU A 160 -24.04 -2.71 7.42
N GLY A 161 -25.08 -1.90 7.18
CA GLY A 161 -26.27 -1.82 8.04
C GLY A 161 -26.07 -1.18 9.42
N ARG A 162 -24.91 -0.56 9.69
CA ARG A 162 -24.55 0.03 10.98
C ARG A 162 -23.91 1.41 10.82
N PRO A 163 -24.03 2.31 11.80
CA PRO A 163 -23.41 3.64 11.73
C PRO A 163 -21.88 3.59 11.88
N PHE A 164 -21.35 2.56 12.54
CA PHE A 164 -19.92 2.43 12.84
C PHE A 164 -19.39 1.01 12.58
N PRO A 165 -18.10 0.86 12.25
CA PRO A 165 -17.48 -0.44 12.09
C PRO A 165 -17.45 -1.21 13.41
N SER A 166 -17.62 -2.53 13.34
CA SER A 166 -17.43 -3.41 14.49
C SER A 166 -15.96 -3.46 14.93
N GLY A 167 -15.72 -3.88 16.18
CA GLY A 167 -14.35 -4.06 16.68
C GLY A 167 -13.50 -5.01 15.83
N THR A 168 -14.10 -6.02 15.20
CA THR A 168 -13.40 -6.90 14.26
C THR A 168 -12.99 -6.18 12.98
N GLU A 169 -13.87 -5.34 12.43
CA GLU A 169 -13.55 -4.53 11.24
C GLU A 169 -12.47 -3.49 11.55
N LEU A 170 -12.56 -2.81 12.69
CA LEU A 170 -11.55 -1.84 13.13
C LEU A 170 -10.18 -2.49 13.29
N ARG A 171 -10.11 -3.68 13.91
CA ARG A 171 -8.86 -4.45 14.01
C ARG A 171 -8.31 -4.81 12.63
N GLY A 172 -9.16 -5.33 11.74
CA GLY A 172 -8.75 -5.67 10.37
C GLY A 172 -8.22 -4.45 9.60
N MET A 173 -8.89 -3.31 9.71
CA MET A 173 -8.47 -2.04 9.12
C MET A 173 -7.13 -1.57 9.69
N ALA A 174 -7.00 -1.54 11.01
CA ALA A 174 -5.76 -1.11 11.67
C ALA A 174 -4.58 -2.01 11.29
N THR A 175 -4.76 -3.33 11.31
CA THR A 175 -3.72 -4.29 10.92
C THR A 175 -3.35 -4.15 9.44
N THR A 176 -4.34 -4.03 8.55
CA THR A 176 -4.07 -3.87 7.11
C THR A 176 -3.35 -2.56 6.83
N PHE A 177 -3.79 -1.47 7.44
CA PHE A 177 -3.14 -0.17 7.30
C PHE A 177 -1.70 -0.21 7.82
N LEU A 178 -1.46 -0.82 8.98
CA LEU A 178 -0.11 -0.95 9.55
C LEU A 178 0.81 -1.79 8.63
N LEU A 179 0.34 -2.93 8.11
CA LEU A 179 1.11 -3.74 7.16
C LEU A 179 1.45 -2.93 5.90
N THR A 180 0.48 -2.18 5.38
CA THR A 180 0.70 -1.30 4.23
C THR A 180 1.71 -0.20 4.53
N VAL A 181 1.65 0.45 5.69
CA VAL A 181 2.64 1.44 6.15
C VAL A 181 4.03 0.81 6.23
N LEU A 182 4.16 -0.37 6.83
CA LEU A 182 5.44 -1.08 6.91
C LEU A 182 5.97 -1.44 5.52
N ALA A 183 5.13 -1.90 4.59
CA ALA A 183 5.56 -2.10 3.21
C ALA A 183 6.07 -0.80 2.57
N TRP A 184 5.40 0.33 2.82
CA TRP A 184 5.78 1.61 2.23
C TRP A 184 7.18 2.10 2.64
N VAL A 185 7.74 1.66 3.77
CA VAL A 185 9.16 1.92 4.10
C VAL A 185 10.06 1.43 2.97
N ALA A 186 9.93 0.17 2.55
CA ALA A 186 10.71 -0.40 1.45
C ALA A 186 10.38 0.24 0.09
N PHE A 187 9.21 0.87 -0.08
CA PHE A 187 8.91 1.59 -1.31
C PHE A 187 9.53 2.98 -1.36
N ARG A 188 9.63 3.66 -0.20
CA ARG A 188 10.10 5.05 -0.10
C ARG A 188 11.59 5.17 0.15
N ALA A 189 12.21 4.22 0.83
CA ALA A 189 13.62 4.28 1.17
C ALA A 189 14.51 4.35 -0.08
N ASP A 190 15.59 5.13 0.00
CA ASP A 190 16.51 5.35 -1.12
C ASP A 190 17.39 4.11 -1.36
N SER A 191 17.71 3.36 -0.31
CA SER A 191 18.42 2.09 -0.38
C SER A 191 17.85 1.01 0.56
N LEU A 192 18.29 -0.25 0.36
CA LEU A 192 17.98 -1.31 1.32
C LEU A 192 18.61 -1.07 2.69
N GLY A 193 19.78 -0.41 2.74
CA GLY A 193 20.41 0.00 3.99
C GLY A 193 19.50 0.92 4.78
N ASP A 194 19.00 1.98 4.13
CA ASP A 194 18.08 2.94 4.77
C ASP A 194 16.80 2.26 5.21
N ALA A 195 16.23 1.38 4.38
CA ALA A 195 15.03 0.62 4.76
C ALA A 195 15.26 -0.22 6.03
N LEU A 196 16.40 -0.92 6.11
CA LEU A 196 16.76 -1.73 7.27
C LEU A 196 17.02 -0.87 8.52
N THR A 197 17.70 0.26 8.36
CA THR A 197 17.87 1.26 9.43
C THR A 197 16.52 1.72 9.95
N ILE A 198 15.61 2.12 9.05
CA ILE A 198 14.28 2.60 9.43
C ILE A 198 13.50 1.52 10.19
N TYR A 199 13.46 0.27 9.69
CA TYR A 199 12.79 -0.82 10.40
C TYR A 199 13.42 -1.10 11.77
N GLY A 200 14.76 -1.10 11.85
CA GLY A 200 15.49 -1.31 13.09
C GLY A 200 15.20 -0.23 14.13
N THR A 201 15.21 1.03 13.72
CA THR A 201 14.92 2.17 14.59
C THR A 201 13.44 2.19 15.01
N MET A 202 12.50 1.89 14.12
CA MET A 202 11.08 1.72 14.48
C MET A 202 10.85 0.58 15.47
N ALA A 203 11.69 -0.46 15.48
CA ALA A 203 11.61 -1.57 16.42
C ALA A 203 12.33 -1.30 17.76
N SER A 204 13.02 -0.16 17.89
CA SER A 204 13.74 0.24 19.11
C SER A 204 12.83 0.94 20.14
N SER A 205 13.37 1.22 21.33
CA SER A 205 12.66 1.98 22.37
C SER A 205 12.30 3.41 21.96
N SER A 206 13.02 3.99 20.97
CA SER A 206 12.75 5.34 20.45
C SER A 206 11.39 5.46 19.74
N LEU A 207 10.72 4.33 19.46
CA LEU A 207 9.33 4.31 19.00
C LEU A 207 8.36 5.00 19.97
N PHE A 208 8.68 5.00 21.26
CA PHE A 208 7.83 5.57 22.30
C PHE A 208 8.18 7.02 22.66
N GLU A 209 9.17 7.62 21.99
CA GLU A 209 9.52 9.02 22.14
C GLU A 209 8.52 9.92 21.40
N PHE A 210 8.39 11.18 21.84
CA PHE A 210 7.52 12.12 21.14
C PHE A 210 8.10 12.42 19.74
N PRO A 211 7.32 12.23 18.65
CA PRO A 211 7.83 12.45 17.30
C PRO A 211 8.13 13.94 17.10
N LEU A 212 9.36 14.22 16.68
CA LEU A 212 9.82 15.55 16.32
C LEU A 212 10.14 15.56 14.84
N VAL A 213 9.49 16.46 14.11
CA VAL A 213 9.83 16.79 12.72
C VAL A 213 10.47 18.18 12.78
N ARG A 214 11.80 18.22 12.71
CA ARG A 214 12.61 19.45 12.76
C ARG A 214 13.54 19.46 11.58
#